data_AF-A0A519KZ79-F1
#
_entry.id   AF-A0A519KZ79-F1
#
_cell.length_a   1.000
_cell.length_b   1.000
_cell.length_c   1.000
_cell.angle_alpha   90.00
_cell.angle_beta   90.00
_cell.angle_gamma   90.00
#
_symmetry.space_group_name_H-M   'P 1'
#
loop_
_entity.id
_entity.type
_entity.pdbx_description
1 polymer ?
#
loop_
_entity_poly.entity_id
_entity_poly.type
_entity_poly.pdbx_seq_one_letter_code
_entity_poly.pdbx_strand_id
1 'polypeptide(L)'
;YKNYAFQLMILASTLLFLVLFSSGSESPTYIIAVAGVMIWFFLQKERSPLVIAMLVFVIILTCFSPSDLFPKSIKVNYIVKYSLKAVPCIIVWFRIVYELMTRDFEKDYSLT
;
A
#
# COMPACT_ATOMS: atom_id res chain seq x y z
N TYR A 1 -22.09 0.40 12.34
CA TYR A 1 -21.83 0.88 10.96
C TYR A 1 -21.56 2.39 10.83
N LYS A 2 -21.18 3.11 11.90
CA LYS A 2 -20.89 4.58 11.85
C LYS A 2 -19.43 4.94 12.13
N ASN A 3 -18.50 4.00 11.98
CA ASN A 3 -17.08 4.25 12.21
C ASN A 3 -16.42 4.71 10.91
N TYR A 4 -16.07 5.99 10.83
CA TYR A 4 -15.39 6.58 9.67
C TYR A 4 -14.07 5.88 9.35
N ALA A 5 -13.33 5.43 10.36
CA ALA A 5 -12.12 4.65 10.18
C ALA A 5 -12.38 3.37 9.35
N PHE A 6 -13.43 2.61 9.68
CA PHE A 6 -13.79 1.41 8.93
C PHE A 6 -14.09 1.71 7.45
N GLN A 7 -14.81 2.80 7.16
CA GLN A 7 -15.11 3.22 5.79
C GLN A 7 -13.84 3.59 5.01
N LEU A 8 -12.93 4.34 5.64
CA LEU A 8 -11.65 4.71 5.04
C LEU A 8 -10.74 3.50 4.81
N MET A 9 -10.79 2.50 5.70
CA MET A 9 -9.99 1.28 5.53
C MET A 9 -10.52 0.38 4.42
N ILE A 10 -11.85 0.30 4.26
CA ILE A 10 -12.46 -0.33 3.08
C ILE A 10 -12.06 0.41 1.80
N LEU A 11 -12.09 1.75 1.81
CA LEU A 11 -11.66 2.57 0.68
C LEU A 11 -10.18 2.32 0.33
N ALA A 12 -9.30 2.26 1.32
CA ALA A 12 -7.89 1.93 1.12
C ALA A 12 -7.72 0.55 0.47
N SER A 13 -8.48 -0.45 0.94
CA SER A 13 -8.46 -1.80 0.40
C SER A 13 -8.94 -1.86 -1.05
N THR A 14 -10.02 -1.15 -1.40
CA THR A 14 -10.55 -1.13 -2.78
C THR A 14 -9.62 -0.42 -3.75
N LEU A 15 -8.96 0.67 -3.34
CA LEU A 15 -7.95 1.36 -4.16
C LEU A 15 -6.76 0.43 -4.49
N LEU A 16 -6.28 -0.31 -3.49
CA LEU A 16 -5.20 -1.28 -3.69
C LEU A 16 -5.65 -2.44 -4.58
N PHE A 17 -6.82 -3.02 -4.33
CA PHE A 17 -7.38 -4.09 -5.14
C PHE A 17 -7.50 -3.71 -6.62
N LEU A 18 -8.00 -2.50 -6.91
CA LEU A 18 -8.17 -2.01 -8.27
C LEU A 18 -6.85 -1.95 -9.04
N VAL A 19 -5.76 -1.50 -8.40
CA VAL A 19 -4.45 -1.42 -9.06
C VAL A 19 -3.80 -2.80 -9.20
N LEU A 20 -3.93 -3.65 -8.17
CA LEU A 20 -3.33 -4.98 -8.12
C LEU A 20 -3.92 -5.95 -9.16
N PHE A 21 -5.24 -5.89 -9.38
CA PHE A 21 -5.95 -6.77 -10.30
C PHE A 21 -6.20 -6.16 -11.68
N SER A 22 -5.79 -4.91 -11.91
CA SER A 22 -5.85 -4.29 -13.22
C SER A 22 -4.66 -4.75 -14.08
N SER A 23 -4.94 -5.58 -15.09
CA SER A 23 -3.96 -6.17 -16.02
C SER A 23 -3.21 -5.15 -16.91
N GLY A 24 -3.57 -3.86 -16.83
CA GLY A 24 -2.98 -2.77 -17.62
C GLY A 24 -2.48 -1.60 -16.77
N SER A 25 -2.20 -1.80 -15.47
CA SER A 25 -1.71 -0.75 -14.59
C SER A 25 -0.34 -0.23 -15.05
N GLU A 26 -0.35 0.91 -15.73
CA GLU A 26 0.85 1.64 -16.13
C GLU A 26 1.55 2.26 -14.90
N SER A 27 2.80 2.71 -15.07
CA SER A 27 3.55 3.41 -14.02
C SER A 27 2.78 4.56 -13.33
N PRO A 28 1.90 5.34 -13.99
CA PRO A 28 1.09 6.38 -13.34
C PRO A 28 -0.03 5.82 -12.46
N THR A 29 -0.58 4.64 -12.80
CA THR A 29 -1.74 4.05 -12.10
C THR A 29 -1.41 3.66 -10.65
N TYR A 30 -0.12 3.42 -10.37
CA TYR A 30 0.37 3.13 -9.02
C TYR A 30 0.18 4.28 -8.02
N ILE A 31 -0.06 5.51 -8.48
CA ILE A 31 -0.41 6.65 -7.59
C ILE A 31 -1.67 6.32 -6.79
N ILE A 32 -2.63 5.59 -7.37
CA ILE A 32 -3.87 5.17 -6.70
C ILE A 32 -3.55 4.18 -5.57
N ALA A 33 -2.65 3.23 -5.80
CA ALA A 33 -2.22 2.28 -4.77
C ALA A 33 -1.51 3.01 -3.62
N VAL A 34 -0.64 3.97 -3.93
CA VAL A 34 0.03 4.81 -2.94
C VAL A 34 -0.99 5.60 -2.11
N ALA A 35 -2.01 6.18 -2.74
CA ALA A 35 -3.08 6.87 -2.02
C ALA A 35 -3.80 5.93 -1.04
N GLY A 36 -4.10 4.69 -1.44
CA GLY A 36 -4.66 3.67 -0.55
C GLY A 36 -3.76 3.35 0.64
N VAL A 37 -2.46 3.17 0.42
CA VAL A 37 -1.47 2.95 1.50
C VAL A 37 -1.39 4.14 2.45
N MET A 38 -1.42 5.37 1.93
CA MET A 38 -1.39 6.58 2.75
C MET A 38 -2.63 6.67 3.65
N ILE A 39 -3.83 6.36 3.13
CA ILE A 39 -5.07 6.32 3.92
C ILE A 39 -4.94 5.32 5.07
N TRP A 40 -4.44 4.11 4.81
CA TRP A 40 -4.19 3.11 5.85
C TRP A 40 -3.18 3.60 6.89
N PHE A 41 -2.08 4.22 6.46
CA PHE A 41 -1.07 4.75 7.37
C PHE A 41 -1.60 5.87 8.27
N PHE A 42 -2.42 6.78 7.74
CA PHE A 42 -3.04 7.86 8.52
C PHE A 42 -4.07 7.33 9.53
N LEU A 43 -4.71 6.22 9.23
CA LEU A 43 -5.69 5.60 10.11
C LEU A 43 -5.07 5.00 11.38
N GLN A 44 -3.80 4.61 11.29
CA GLN A 44 -3.10 3.89 12.35
C GLN A 44 -2.85 4.79 13.57
N LYS A 45 -3.53 4.50 14.69
CA LYS A 45 -3.37 5.23 15.96
C LYS A 45 -1.96 5.04 16.54
N GLU A 46 -1.45 3.81 16.50
CA GLU A 46 -0.08 3.50 16.88
C GLU A 46 0.77 3.17 15.65
N ARG A 47 1.73 4.04 15.37
CA ARG A 47 2.70 3.85 14.29
C ARG A 47 3.78 2.87 14.75
N SER A 48 3.43 1.59 14.76
CA SER A 48 4.40 0.53 15.05
C SER A 48 5.54 0.60 14.03
N PRO A 49 6.78 0.24 14.43
CA PRO A 49 7.92 0.24 13.51
C PRO A 49 7.70 -0.63 12.28
N LEU A 50 6.84 -1.66 12.36
CA LEU A 50 6.41 -2.47 11.23
C LEU A 50 5.60 -1.68 10.19
N VAL A 51 4.68 -0.81 10.64
CA VAL A 51 3.85 0.03 9.76
C VAL A 51 4.72 1.07 9.04
N ILE A 52 5.67 1.66 9.76
CA ILE A 52 6.65 2.60 9.19
C ILE A 52 7.57 1.88 8.20
N ALA A 53 8.06 0.68 8.53
CA ALA A 53 8.87 -0.12 7.62
C ALA A 53 8.11 -0.48 6.34
N MET A 54 6.84 -0.87 6.45
CA MET A 54 5.97 -1.13 5.28
C MET A 54 5.74 0.12 4.43
N LEU A 55 5.50 1.27 5.05
CA LEU A 55 5.36 2.54 4.32
C LEU A 55 6.65 2.89 3.57
N VAL A 56 7.81 2.82 4.24
CA VAL A 56 9.11 3.08 3.63
C VAL A 56 9.37 2.11 2.48
N PHE A 57 9.00 0.84 2.64
CA PHE A 57 9.12 -0.17 1.59
C PHE A 57 8.26 0.17 0.36
N VAL A 58 7.02 0.62 0.55
CA VAL A 58 6.15 1.10 -0.53
C VAL A 58 6.71 2.36 -1.19
N ILE A 59 7.18 3.34 -0.42
CA ILE A 59 7.72 4.60 -0.97
C ILE A 59 9.00 4.32 -1.78
N ILE A 60 9.92 3.50 -1.27
CA ILE A 60 11.16 3.16 -1.98
C ILE A 60 10.85 2.40 -3.27
N LEU A 61 9.99 1.38 -3.21
CA LEU A 61 9.75 0.53 -4.38
C LEU A 61 8.80 1.15 -5.42
N THR A 62 7.86 2.00 -4.99
CA THR A 62 6.82 2.58 -5.87
C THR A 62 7.18 4.02 -6.29
N CYS A 63 7.54 4.90 -5.35
CA CYS A 63 7.89 6.30 -5.66
C CYS A 63 9.35 6.48 -6.10
N PHE A 64 10.29 5.67 -5.60
CA PHE A 64 11.70 5.70 -6.02
C PHE A 64 12.04 4.69 -7.13
N SER A 65 11.07 3.85 -7.54
CA SER A 65 11.17 3.02 -8.74
C SER A 65 11.64 3.77 -10.00
N PRO A 66 11.15 5.01 -10.27
CA PRO A 66 11.56 5.77 -11.45
C PRO A 66 12.96 6.36 -11.27
N SER A 67 13.28 6.84 -10.06
CA SER A 67 14.47 7.64 -9.76
C SER A 67 15.72 6.78 -9.59
N ASP A 68 16.39 6.49 -10.70
CA ASP A 68 17.86 6.44 -10.89
C ASP A 68 18.82 5.74 -9.89
N LEU A 69 18.36 5.06 -8.83
CA LEU A 69 19.23 4.41 -7.84
C LEU A 69 19.50 2.93 -8.14
N PHE A 70 18.76 2.33 -9.08
CA PHE A 70 18.97 0.93 -9.48
C PHE A 70 19.80 0.84 -10.78
N PRO A 71 20.94 0.12 -10.77
CA PRO A 71 21.75 -0.11 -11.97
C PRO A 71 20.89 -0.73 -13.09
N LYS A 72 21.10 -0.26 -14.33
CA LYS A 72 20.33 -0.67 -15.53
C LYS A 72 20.20 -2.20 -15.68
N SER A 73 21.17 -2.97 -15.20
CA SER A 73 21.20 -4.44 -15.28
C SER A 73 20.12 -5.15 -14.44
N ILE A 74 19.66 -4.58 -13.32
CA ILE A 74 18.62 -5.18 -12.45
C ILE A 74 17.21 -4.73 -12.84
N LYS A 75 17.09 -3.50 -13.39
CA LYS A 75 15.84 -2.94 -13.92
C LYS A 75 15.24 -3.80 -15.04
N VAL A 76 16.06 -4.23 -16.00
CA VAL A 76 15.59 -4.95 -17.20
C VAL A 76 15.26 -6.42 -16.93
N ASN A 77 16.01 -7.10 -16.06
CA ASN A 77 15.87 -8.55 -15.88
C ASN A 77 14.94 -8.97 -14.73
N TYR A 78 14.80 -8.15 -13.67
CA TYR A 78 13.96 -8.48 -12.51
C TYR A 78 12.75 -7.55 -12.37
N ILE A 79 12.94 -6.23 -12.42
CA ILE A 79 11.87 -5.26 -12.11
C ILE A 79 10.78 -5.21 -13.21
N VAL A 80 11.17 -5.26 -14.49
CA VAL A 80 10.23 -5.27 -15.63
C VAL A 80 9.62 -6.65 -15.86
N LYS A 81 10.35 -7.73 -15.58
CA LYS A 81 9.91 -9.11 -15.87
C LYS A 81 8.99 -9.71 -14.80
N TYR A 82 9.15 -9.31 -13.53
CA TYR A 82 8.40 -9.87 -12.41
C TYR A 82 7.37 -8.91 -11.78
N SER A 83 7.13 -7.72 -12.36
CA SER A 83 6.21 -6.71 -11.79
C SER A 83 6.43 -6.50 -10.29
N LEU A 84 7.68 -6.53 -9.84
CA LEU A 84 8.08 -6.48 -8.43
C LEU A 84 7.62 -5.19 -7.70
N LYS A 85 7.14 -4.20 -8.44
CA LYS A 85 6.45 -3.01 -7.91
C LYS A 85 5.12 -3.35 -7.22
N ALA A 86 4.45 -4.43 -7.63
CA ALA A 86 3.18 -4.86 -7.05
C ALA A 86 3.37 -5.56 -5.70
N VAL A 87 4.50 -6.22 -5.48
CA VAL A 87 4.81 -6.97 -4.24
C VAL A 87 4.62 -6.15 -2.96
N PRO A 88 5.19 -4.94 -2.81
CA PRO A 88 4.96 -4.11 -1.62
C PRO A 88 3.48 -3.75 -1.45
N CYS A 89 2.77 -3.45 -2.54
CA CYS A 89 1.34 -3.14 -2.51
C CYS A 89 0.48 -4.34 -2.11
N ILE A 90 0.81 -5.56 -2.58
CA ILE A 90 0.13 -6.81 -2.21
C ILE A 90 0.30 -7.09 -0.72
N ILE A 91 1.53 -6.94 -0.20
CA ILE A 91 1.84 -7.15 1.22
C ILE A 91 1.03 -6.20 2.11
N VAL A 92 0.98 -4.91 1.75
CA VAL A 92 0.17 -3.93 2.49
C VAL A 92 -1.32 -4.22 2.35
N TRP A 93 -1.78 -4.63 1.17
CA TRP A 93 -3.18 -5.00 0.97
C TRP A 93 -3.61 -6.19 1.84
N PHE A 94 -2.81 -7.26 1.89
CA PHE A 94 -3.06 -8.38 2.81
C PHE A 94 -3.09 -7.94 4.27
N ARG A 95 -2.20 -7.01 4.66
CA ARG A 95 -2.19 -6.46 6.01
C ARG A 95 -3.47 -5.68 6.31
N ILE A 96 -3.92 -4.84 5.39
CA ILE A 96 -5.18 -4.09 5.51
C ILE A 96 -6.36 -5.05 5.65
N VAL A 97 -6.42 -6.11 4.83
CA VAL A 97 -7.47 -7.12 4.91
C VAL A 97 -7.45 -7.84 6.26
N TYR A 98 -6.27 -8.24 6.73
CA TYR A 98 -6.12 -8.87 8.04
C TYR A 98 -6.57 -7.96 9.18
N GLU A 99 -6.17 -6.69 9.15
CA GLU A 99 -6.60 -5.71 10.14
C GLU A 99 -8.11 -5.43 10.05
N LEU A 100 -8.71 -5.45 8.85
CA LEU A 100 -10.15 -5.32 8.65
C LEU A 100 -10.93 -6.49 9.27
N MET A 101 -10.37 -7.69 9.25
CA MET A 101 -10.99 -8.90 9.80
C MET A 101 -10.77 -9.09 11.30
N THR A 102 -9.66 -8.56 11.85
CA THR A 102 -9.19 -8.94 13.19
C THR A 102 -9.17 -7.78 14.19
N ARG A 103 -9.14 -6.51 13.75
CA ARG A 103 -9.05 -5.35 14.65
C ARG A 103 -10.39 -4.70 14.91
N ASP A 104 -10.47 -4.07 16.09
CA ASP A 104 -11.66 -3.37 16.55
C ASP A 104 -11.51 -1.87 16.30
N PHE A 105 -12.24 -1.38 15.29
CA PHE A 105 -12.10 -0.02 14.76
C PHE A 105 -12.49 1.10 15.73
N GLU A 106 -13.17 0.77 16.83
CA GLU A 106 -13.51 1.71 17.90
C GLU A 106 -12.38 1.93 18.91
N LYS A 107 -11.43 0.99 19.03
CA LYS A 107 -10.33 1.06 20.02
C LYS A 107 -8.99 1.38 19.37
N ASP A 108 -8.71 0.75 18.23
CA ASP A 108 -7.39 0.73 17.62
C ASP A 108 -7.14 1.86 16.61
N TYR A 109 -8.21 2.56 16.21
CA TYR A 109 -8.16 3.60 15.18
C TYR A 109 -8.79 4.88 15.73
N SER A 110 -8.06 5.98 15.68
CA SER A 110 -8.58 7.28 16.09
C SER A 110 -8.26 8.28 14.99
N LEU A 111 -9.30 8.93 14.48
CA LEU A 111 -9.16 10.14 13.66
C LEU A 111 -8.83 11.29 14.62
N THR A 112 -7.62 11.27 15.17
CA THR A 112 -7.09 12.40 15.95
C THR A 112 -6.63 13.50 15.00
#